data_AF-A0AAD5VX02-F1
#
_entry.id   AF-A0AAD5VX02-F1
#
_cell.length_a   1.000
_cell.length_b   1.000
_cell.length_c   1.000
_cell.angle_alpha   90.00
_cell.angle_beta   90.00
_cell.angle_gamma   90.00
#
_symmetry.space_group_name_H-M   'P 1'
#
loop_
_entity.id
_entity.type
_entity.pdbx_description
1 polymer ?
#
loop_
_entity_poly.entity_id
_entity_poly.type
_entity_poly.pdbx_seq_one_letter_code
_entity_poly.pdbx_strand_id
1 'polypeptide(L)'
;MKGYETYEKSIDEESRSTRFYQSKFNLCFWASYALAMSTLLAFGTARFLRSPSTATEICPIRLWGYLSPYRRIDYYPGVPQDCDVEQVNILHRHGERFPELSDQKEIVQALDKYQKSKSYHAPELKFLDTYSYDLEVESLVRLGAEQSWMSGATAFERYANLFDQDNLPFLRVSVSDRVIMTARNWSEGTLDLSARRLDIDVCMAGFSDASRHEYRPEISVYLDEGANSNNTLYNNNCPEADNAQMQLDTWVETFASSTADRLNSLVGGIQENITAKDAFHIMMMCPYETIYRRVCSPFCRMFTEKEFEGFEYALDVEQYYKTGYGQKEDLGRLQGVGYVNELLARLTDKPVEDDTQTNRTLDNNPETFPLKRKMYVDFSHDHAMTAIYSALGLFDGKTLDPTKLRRDRTWVASVILPFSGRMAVERLHCSSGNGLYGLRSRGQKRKRREGIYVRILVNDILQPLQFCGGDQDGLCSDTLDAPSQPSHKVRTAVPASLESENGSGAGSSDHTERKKLIQDPSAVSPPKTPKYMPMVISQTITLSILPTLPWSFNYSPPPVIHISSNQAEILDNLPHPDLWFILAGLGFEVDKPASESDLYGS
;
A
#
# COMPACT_ATOMS: atom_id res chain seq x y z
N MET A 1 -41.21 12.22 -80.32
CA MET A 1 -41.85 12.77 -79.11
C MET A 1 -42.54 11.66 -78.32
N LYS A 2 -41.77 10.86 -77.55
CA LYS A 2 -42.29 9.87 -76.57
C LYS A 2 -41.15 9.36 -75.65
N GLY A 3 -40.23 10.25 -75.29
CA GLY A 3 -39.02 9.90 -74.53
C GLY A 3 -38.53 10.97 -73.56
N TYR A 4 -39.34 12.00 -73.26
CA TYR A 4 -38.97 13.07 -72.32
C TYR A 4 -39.93 13.22 -71.13
N GLU A 5 -41.07 12.50 -71.09
CA GLU A 5 -42.05 12.59 -69.98
C GLU A 5 -41.87 11.51 -68.90
N THR A 6 -41.01 10.51 -69.11
CA THR A 6 -40.78 9.42 -68.15
C THR A 6 -39.60 9.65 -67.21
N TYR A 7 -38.78 10.69 -67.43
CA TYR A 7 -37.61 10.98 -66.58
C TYR A 7 -37.90 11.99 -65.46
N GLU A 8 -38.87 12.90 -65.64
CA GLU A 8 -39.27 13.85 -64.59
C GLU A 8 -40.15 13.22 -63.50
N LYS A 9 -40.88 12.13 -63.80
CA LYS A 9 -41.74 11.47 -62.80
C LYS A 9 -40.99 10.60 -61.79
N SER A 10 -39.83 10.04 -62.12
CA SER A 10 -39.08 9.20 -61.16
C SER A 10 -38.29 10.03 -60.15
N ILE A 11 -37.83 11.22 -60.53
CA ILE A 11 -37.04 12.10 -59.65
C ILE A 11 -37.94 12.75 -58.58
N ASP A 12 -39.23 13.00 -58.89
CA ASP A 12 -40.16 13.64 -57.96
C ASP A 12 -40.73 12.68 -56.89
N GLU A 13 -40.86 11.38 -57.21
CA GLU A 13 -41.24 10.34 -56.23
C GLU A 13 -40.08 9.97 -55.28
N GLU A 14 -38.83 9.97 -55.75
CA GLU A 14 -37.65 9.69 -54.92
C GLU A 14 -37.34 10.86 -53.94
N SER A 15 -37.63 12.11 -54.34
CA SER A 15 -37.48 13.29 -53.46
C SER A 15 -38.57 13.44 -52.38
N ARG A 16 -39.75 12.85 -52.59
CA ARG A 16 -40.85 12.82 -51.60
C ARG A 16 -40.64 11.73 -50.55
N SER A 17 -40.13 10.57 -50.96
CA SER A 17 -39.77 9.46 -50.05
C SER A 17 -38.68 9.87 -49.05
N THR A 18 -37.61 10.50 -49.52
CA THR A 18 -36.47 10.97 -48.69
C THR A 18 -36.86 12.08 -47.72
N ARG A 19 -37.71 13.03 -48.13
CA ARG A 19 -38.24 14.09 -47.23
C ARG A 19 -39.19 13.54 -46.15
N PHE A 20 -39.95 12.49 -46.44
CA PHE A 20 -40.84 11.87 -45.45
C PHE A 20 -40.05 11.11 -44.36
N TYR A 21 -38.99 10.40 -44.75
CA TYR A 21 -38.09 9.70 -43.83
C TYR A 21 -37.24 10.64 -42.98
N GLN A 22 -36.72 11.74 -43.54
CA GLN A 22 -35.99 12.76 -42.76
C GLN A 22 -36.89 13.48 -41.73
N SER A 23 -38.16 13.76 -42.05
CA SER A 23 -39.05 14.42 -41.09
C SER A 23 -39.39 13.52 -39.88
N LYS A 24 -39.56 12.21 -40.11
CA LYS A 24 -39.82 11.25 -39.02
C LYS A 24 -38.58 10.95 -38.18
N PHE A 25 -37.40 10.92 -38.79
CA PHE A 25 -36.13 10.77 -38.06
C PHE A 25 -35.86 11.98 -37.16
N ASN A 26 -36.10 13.19 -37.67
CA ASN A 26 -35.98 14.42 -36.87
C ASN A 26 -37.01 14.46 -35.73
N LEU A 27 -38.26 14.05 -35.95
CA LEU A 27 -39.28 14.06 -34.88
C LEU A 27 -38.93 13.08 -33.75
N CYS A 28 -38.44 11.89 -34.07
CA CYS A 28 -37.98 10.93 -33.06
C CYS A 28 -36.71 11.42 -32.34
N PHE A 29 -35.76 12.01 -33.06
CA PHE A 29 -34.53 12.54 -32.46
C PHE A 29 -34.83 13.69 -31.46
N TRP A 30 -35.70 14.62 -31.84
CA TRP A 30 -36.11 15.71 -30.95
C TRP A 30 -36.96 15.23 -29.77
N ALA A 31 -37.79 14.20 -29.94
CA ALA A 31 -38.54 13.60 -28.83
C ALA A 31 -37.62 12.89 -27.84
N SER A 32 -36.62 12.13 -28.31
CA SER A 32 -35.60 11.50 -27.46
C SER A 32 -34.71 12.51 -26.76
N TYR A 33 -34.33 13.60 -27.45
CA TYR A 33 -33.55 14.69 -26.86
C TYR A 33 -34.32 15.46 -25.80
N ALA A 34 -35.61 15.75 -26.03
CA ALA A 34 -36.47 16.39 -25.04
C ALA A 34 -36.68 15.51 -23.80
N LEU A 35 -36.83 14.18 -23.98
CA LEU A 35 -36.96 13.24 -22.87
C LEU A 35 -35.65 13.18 -22.05
N ALA A 36 -34.49 13.12 -22.71
CA ALA A 36 -33.18 13.13 -22.06
C ALA A 36 -32.88 14.44 -21.34
N MET A 37 -33.29 15.60 -21.90
CA MET A 37 -33.14 16.89 -21.23
C MET A 37 -34.09 17.05 -20.05
N SER A 38 -35.30 16.49 -20.12
CA SER A 38 -36.25 16.51 -19.01
C SER A 38 -35.80 15.66 -17.82
N THR A 39 -35.15 14.52 -18.07
CA THR A 39 -34.53 13.70 -17.01
C THR A 39 -33.30 14.40 -16.44
N LEU A 40 -32.44 15.02 -17.26
CA LEU A 40 -31.31 15.82 -16.79
C LEU A 40 -31.73 17.02 -15.92
N LEU A 41 -32.83 17.69 -16.26
CA LEU A 41 -33.38 18.78 -15.45
C LEU A 41 -34.02 18.28 -14.14
N ALA A 42 -34.68 17.12 -14.14
CA ALA A 42 -35.23 16.50 -12.93
C ALA A 42 -34.13 15.97 -11.98
N PHE A 43 -33.03 15.44 -12.52
CA PHE A 43 -31.84 15.08 -11.74
C PHE A 43 -31.06 16.31 -11.26
N GLY A 44 -31.09 17.40 -12.04
CA GLY A 44 -30.50 18.69 -11.67
C GLY A 44 -31.22 19.35 -10.49
N THR A 45 -32.55 19.40 -10.50
CA THR A 45 -33.32 20.04 -9.41
C THR A 45 -33.39 19.17 -8.14
N ALA A 46 -33.36 17.84 -8.26
CA ALA A 46 -33.27 16.95 -7.09
C ALA A 46 -31.91 17.05 -6.35
N ARG A 47 -30.84 17.50 -7.02
CA ARG A 47 -29.53 17.76 -6.40
C ARG A 47 -29.44 19.09 -5.65
N PHE A 48 -30.33 20.05 -5.90
CA PHE A 48 -30.27 21.38 -5.29
C PHE A 48 -31.22 21.60 -4.10
N LEU A 49 -31.97 20.58 -3.68
CA LEU A 49 -32.80 20.61 -2.45
C LEU A 49 -32.28 19.72 -1.32
N ARG A 50 -30.98 19.35 -1.33
CA ARG A 50 -30.29 18.97 -0.10
C ARG A 50 -29.82 20.24 0.59
N SER A 51 -30.52 20.59 1.67
CA SER A 51 -30.02 21.51 2.70
C SER A 51 -28.54 21.20 2.95
N PRO A 52 -27.63 22.20 2.97
CA PRO A 52 -26.26 21.96 3.35
C PRO A 52 -26.29 21.48 4.80
N SER A 53 -26.04 20.19 5.03
CA SER A 53 -25.73 19.72 6.36
C SER A 53 -24.43 20.43 6.75
N THR A 54 -24.56 21.29 7.74
CA THR A 54 -23.47 21.95 8.45
C THR A 54 -22.36 20.95 8.77
N ALA A 55 -21.13 21.30 8.40
CA ALA A 55 -19.88 20.55 8.50
C ALA A 55 -19.80 19.28 7.62
N THR A 56 -19.07 19.37 6.49
CA THR A 56 -18.37 18.21 5.93
C THR A 56 -17.33 17.76 6.94
N GLU A 57 -17.75 16.89 7.84
CA GLU A 57 -16.88 16.25 8.84
C GLU A 57 -15.79 15.50 8.08
N ILE A 58 -14.54 16.00 8.17
CA ILE A 58 -13.40 15.44 7.46
C ILE A 58 -13.06 14.10 8.11
N CYS A 59 -13.07 13.02 7.34
CA CYS A 59 -12.65 11.71 7.81
C CYS A 59 -11.19 11.77 8.32
N PRO A 60 -10.87 11.30 9.53
CA PRO A 60 -9.55 11.48 10.16
C PRO A 60 -8.48 10.53 9.61
N ILE A 61 -8.46 10.30 8.30
CA ILE A 61 -7.62 9.33 7.57
C ILE A 61 -6.10 9.52 7.85
N ARG A 62 -5.68 10.72 8.24
CA ARG A 62 -4.29 11.05 8.53
C ARG A 62 -3.83 10.68 9.96
N LEU A 63 -4.73 10.17 10.79
CA LEU A 63 -4.50 9.89 12.21
C LEU A 63 -4.81 8.41 12.56
N TRP A 64 -4.58 7.50 11.62
CA TRP A 64 -4.84 6.06 11.78
C TRP A 64 -3.57 5.22 11.89
N GLY A 65 -2.42 5.84 12.14
CA GLY A 65 -1.12 5.20 12.28
C GLY A 65 -0.80 4.31 11.09
N TYR A 66 -0.28 3.11 11.37
CA TYR A 66 -0.02 2.11 10.35
C TYR A 66 -1.30 1.54 9.70
N LEU A 67 -2.50 1.86 10.17
CA LEU A 67 -3.78 1.51 9.52
C LEU A 67 -4.23 2.55 8.49
N SER A 68 -3.46 3.64 8.32
CA SER A 68 -3.75 4.66 7.30
C SER A 68 -3.58 4.06 5.90
N PRO A 69 -4.52 4.32 4.97
CA PRO A 69 -4.32 4.06 3.54
C PRO A 69 -3.06 4.73 3.01
N TYR A 70 -2.45 4.17 1.96
CA TYR A 70 -1.36 4.85 1.30
C TYR A 70 -1.81 6.21 0.77
N ARG A 71 -0.97 7.21 1.01
CA ARG A 71 -1.05 8.50 0.35
C ARG A 71 0.36 8.97 0.02
N ARG A 72 0.48 9.69 -1.09
CA ARG A 72 1.70 10.45 -1.37
C ARG A 72 1.87 11.50 -0.26
N ILE A 73 2.98 11.42 0.46
CA ILE A 73 3.32 12.42 1.49
C ILE A 73 4.01 13.60 0.83
N ASP A 74 4.87 13.30 -0.14
CA ASP A 74 5.60 14.24 -0.97
C ASP A 74 5.60 13.76 -2.43
N TYR A 75 6.14 14.57 -3.34
CA TYR A 75 6.33 14.21 -4.74
C TYR A 75 7.68 13.52 -4.93
N TYR A 76 7.71 12.56 -5.88
CA TYR A 76 8.96 12.01 -6.36
C TYR A 76 9.84 13.14 -6.94
N PRO A 77 11.04 13.40 -6.40
CA PRO A 77 11.87 14.55 -6.79
C PRO A 77 12.50 14.40 -8.19
N GLY A 78 12.27 13.28 -8.89
CA GLY A 78 12.95 12.96 -10.14
C GLY A 78 14.39 12.47 -9.91
N VAL A 79 15.01 11.98 -10.98
CA VAL A 79 16.45 11.67 -11.00
C VAL A 79 17.22 12.97 -11.26
N PRO A 80 18.31 13.27 -10.52
CA PRO A 80 19.13 14.46 -10.80
C PRO A 80 19.65 14.46 -12.24
N GLN A 81 19.73 15.64 -12.86
CA GLN A 81 20.03 15.80 -14.30
C GLN A 81 21.38 15.17 -14.73
N ASP A 82 22.33 15.06 -13.81
CA ASP A 82 23.67 14.52 -14.04
C ASP A 82 23.81 13.05 -13.63
N CYS A 83 22.69 12.37 -13.33
CA CYS A 83 22.67 10.99 -12.85
C CYS A 83 21.66 10.12 -13.61
N ASP A 84 21.96 8.83 -13.69
CA ASP A 84 21.06 7.79 -14.16
C ASP A 84 20.89 6.73 -13.07
N VAL A 85 19.67 6.22 -12.87
CA VAL A 85 19.44 5.08 -11.98
C VAL A 85 19.99 3.83 -12.67
N GLU A 86 20.83 3.06 -11.97
CA GLU A 86 21.40 1.80 -12.48
C GLU A 86 20.85 0.56 -11.78
N GLN A 87 20.23 0.72 -10.61
CA GLN A 87 19.56 -0.35 -9.87
C GLN A 87 18.53 0.25 -8.91
N VAL A 88 17.42 -0.45 -8.68
CA VAL A 88 16.45 -0.12 -7.62
C VAL A 88 16.07 -1.36 -6.79
N ASN A 89 16.01 -1.18 -5.48
CA ASN A 89 15.46 -2.15 -4.53
C ASN A 89 14.22 -1.56 -3.89
N ILE A 90 13.06 -2.20 -4.07
CA ILE A 90 11.77 -1.76 -3.51
C ILE A 90 11.36 -2.72 -2.39
N LEU A 91 11.13 -2.20 -1.19
CA LEU A 91 10.51 -2.92 -0.08
C LEU A 91 9.07 -2.43 0.09
N HIS A 92 8.09 -3.32 -0.08
CA HIS A 92 6.68 -2.96 -0.18
C HIS A 92 5.85 -3.68 0.89
N ARG A 93 5.10 -2.93 1.69
CA ARG A 93 4.14 -3.51 2.64
C ARG A 93 2.94 -4.09 1.89
N HIS A 94 2.31 -5.14 2.42
CA HIS A 94 0.99 -5.51 1.90
C HIS A 94 0.00 -4.33 1.88
N GLY A 95 -0.99 -4.41 1.00
CA GLY A 95 -2.05 -3.41 0.91
C GLY A 95 -3.04 -3.46 2.07
N GLU A 96 -4.05 -2.60 2.00
CA GLU A 96 -5.14 -2.56 2.97
C GLU A 96 -5.79 -3.92 3.14
N ARG A 97 -6.07 -4.27 4.39
CA ARG A 97 -6.64 -5.56 4.78
C ARG A 97 -7.71 -5.40 5.84
N PHE A 98 -8.46 -6.47 6.04
CA PHE A 98 -9.31 -6.64 7.21
C PHE A 98 -8.50 -6.76 8.52
N PRO A 99 -9.15 -6.65 9.69
CA PRO A 99 -8.48 -6.79 10.99
C PRO A 99 -7.74 -8.12 11.15
N GLU A 100 -6.69 -8.09 11.95
CA GLU A 100 -6.06 -9.33 12.43
C GLU A 100 -7.02 -10.08 13.36
N LEU A 101 -6.81 -11.40 13.49
CA LEU A 101 -7.69 -12.21 14.33
C LEU A 101 -7.73 -11.75 15.80
N SER A 102 -6.62 -11.24 16.33
CA SER A 102 -6.57 -10.65 17.68
C SER A 102 -7.41 -9.38 17.78
N ASP A 103 -7.20 -8.43 16.86
CA ASP A 103 -7.96 -7.17 16.82
C ASP A 103 -9.44 -7.42 16.65
N GLN A 104 -9.84 -8.31 15.72
CA GLN A 104 -11.24 -8.66 15.50
C GLN A 104 -11.91 -9.14 16.79
N LYS A 105 -11.25 -10.00 17.57
CA LYS A 105 -11.83 -10.54 18.81
C LYS A 105 -12.10 -9.42 19.81
N GLU A 106 -11.14 -8.52 20.01
CA GLU A 106 -11.25 -7.40 20.94
C GLU A 106 -12.29 -6.37 20.46
N ILE A 107 -12.32 -6.08 19.16
CA ILE A 107 -13.33 -5.24 18.51
C ILE A 107 -14.73 -5.80 18.76
N VAL A 108 -14.98 -7.07 18.44
CA VAL A 108 -16.30 -7.69 18.57
C VAL A 108 -16.73 -7.70 20.05
N GLN A 109 -15.81 -7.99 20.98
CA GLN A 109 -16.11 -7.94 22.41
C GLN A 109 -16.48 -6.53 22.88
N ALA A 110 -15.76 -5.50 22.44
CA ALA A 110 -16.05 -4.10 22.78
C ALA A 110 -17.39 -3.63 22.18
N LEU A 111 -17.67 -4.00 20.92
CA LEU A 111 -18.95 -3.71 20.25
C LEU A 111 -20.11 -4.40 20.96
N ASP A 112 -19.96 -5.67 21.37
CA ASP A 112 -21.00 -6.42 22.08
C ASP A 112 -21.41 -5.74 23.39
N LYS A 113 -20.46 -5.18 24.15
CA LYS A 113 -20.78 -4.39 25.37
C LYS A 113 -21.62 -3.18 25.01
N TYR A 114 -21.23 -2.48 23.96
CA TYR A 114 -21.86 -1.23 23.56
C TYR A 114 -23.26 -1.44 22.96
N GLN A 115 -23.43 -2.47 22.13
CA GLN A 115 -24.71 -2.83 21.50
C GLN A 115 -25.75 -3.38 22.50
N LYS A 116 -25.33 -3.87 23.67
CA LYS A 116 -26.22 -4.29 24.76
C LYS A 116 -26.78 -3.11 25.58
N SER A 117 -26.47 -1.87 25.21
CA SER A 117 -27.06 -0.68 25.82
C SER A 117 -28.56 -0.60 25.55
N LYS A 118 -29.34 -0.08 26.51
CA LYS A 118 -30.80 0.06 26.40
C LYS A 118 -31.22 1.32 25.65
N SER A 119 -30.38 2.34 25.65
CA SER A 119 -30.64 3.61 24.96
C SER A 119 -29.35 4.28 24.52
N TYR A 120 -29.39 4.95 23.38
CA TYR A 120 -28.34 5.84 22.89
C TYR A 120 -28.78 7.29 23.05
N HIS A 121 -27.99 8.09 23.78
CA HIS A 121 -28.31 9.49 24.09
C HIS A 121 -27.75 10.48 23.05
N ALA A 122 -26.88 10.01 22.16
CA ALA A 122 -26.19 10.83 21.17
C ALA A 122 -26.56 10.42 19.73
N PRO A 123 -26.87 11.37 18.83
CA PRO A 123 -27.25 11.08 17.44
C PRO A 123 -26.23 10.24 16.67
N GLU A 124 -24.94 10.46 16.92
CA GLU A 124 -23.81 9.76 16.30
C GLU A 124 -23.76 8.26 16.62
N LEU A 125 -24.47 7.82 17.67
CA LEU A 125 -24.52 6.40 18.08
C LEU A 125 -25.72 5.65 17.51
N LYS A 126 -26.70 6.34 16.93
CA LYS A 126 -27.96 5.72 16.47
C LYS A 126 -27.78 4.64 15.41
N PHE A 127 -26.68 4.66 14.65
CA PHE A 127 -26.41 3.61 13.66
C PHE A 127 -26.23 2.23 14.31
N LEU A 128 -25.81 2.18 15.59
CA LEU A 128 -25.56 0.95 16.34
C LEU A 128 -26.82 0.11 16.58
N ASP A 129 -28.02 0.73 16.56
CA ASP A 129 -29.31 0.03 16.65
C ASP A 129 -29.46 -1.04 15.56
N THR A 130 -28.84 -0.82 14.41
CA THR A 130 -28.96 -1.68 13.22
C THR A 130 -27.62 -2.21 12.72
N TYR A 131 -26.53 -1.88 13.42
CA TYR A 131 -25.20 -2.25 13.00
C TYR A 131 -24.97 -3.75 13.17
N SER A 132 -24.39 -4.38 12.15
CA SER A 132 -23.91 -5.76 12.19
C SER A 132 -22.47 -5.77 11.73
N TYR A 133 -21.59 -6.36 12.54
CA TYR A 133 -20.20 -6.58 12.16
C TYR A 133 -20.15 -7.60 11.01
N ASP A 134 -19.54 -7.21 9.88
CA ASP A 134 -19.42 -8.05 8.68
C ASP A 134 -18.02 -8.00 8.03
N LEU A 135 -17.03 -7.47 8.74
CA LEU A 135 -15.65 -7.46 8.28
C LEU A 135 -15.04 -8.87 8.36
N GLU A 136 -14.28 -9.25 7.35
CA GLU A 136 -13.56 -10.53 7.35
C GLU A 136 -12.30 -10.46 8.25
N VAL A 137 -11.36 -11.38 8.06
CA VAL A 137 -10.13 -11.49 8.86
C VAL A 137 -8.93 -11.52 7.92
N GLU A 138 -7.95 -10.67 8.18
CA GLU A 138 -6.60 -10.60 7.60
C GLU A 138 -6.46 -10.47 6.08
N SER A 139 -7.50 -10.77 5.33
CA SER A 139 -7.52 -10.78 3.87
C SER A 139 -7.44 -9.37 3.32
N LEU A 140 -6.83 -9.23 2.14
CA LEU A 140 -6.71 -7.97 1.44
C LEU A 140 -8.11 -7.44 1.10
N VAL A 141 -8.38 -6.15 1.31
CA VAL A 141 -9.60 -5.52 0.81
C VAL A 141 -9.39 -5.02 -0.62
N ARG A 142 -10.47 -4.75 -1.34
CA ARG A 142 -10.39 -4.23 -2.73
C ARG A 142 -9.52 -2.98 -2.86
N LEU A 143 -9.58 -2.06 -1.88
CA LEU A 143 -8.72 -0.87 -1.88
C LEU A 143 -7.21 -1.25 -1.87
N GLY A 144 -6.84 -2.28 -1.10
CA GLY A 144 -5.48 -2.80 -1.04
C GLY A 144 -5.01 -3.41 -2.34
N ALA A 145 -5.90 -4.12 -3.04
CA ALA A 145 -5.62 -4.62 -4.39
C ALA A 145 -5.38 -3.47 -5.38
N GLU A 146 -6.27 -2.46 -5.40
CA GLU A 146 -6.16 -1.29 -6.27
C GLU A 146 -4.87 -0.49 -6.00
N GLN A 147 -4.47 -0.33 -4.74
CA GLN A 147 -3.23 0.37 -4.41
C GLN A 147 -1.97 -0.41 -4.76
N SER A 148 -2.00 -1.74 -4.60
CA SER A 148 -0.91 -2.61 -5.05
C SER A 148 -0.73 -2.51 -6.58
N TRP A 149 -1.85 -2.51 -7.31
CA TRP A 149 -1.90 -2.30 -8.75
C TRP A 149 -1.32 -0.94 -9.17
N MET A 150 -1.79 0.16 -8.56
CA MET A 150 -1.26 1.50 -8.84
C MET A 150 0.24 1.60 -8.53
N SER A 151 0.70 0.94 -7.47
CA SER A 151 2.12 0.89 -7.10
C SER A 151 2.96 0.15 -8.15
N GLY A 152 2.43 -0.96 -8.70
CA GLY A 152 3.06 -1.70 -9.80
C GLY A 152 3.19 -0.87 -11.07
N ALA A 153 2.11 -0.19 -11.45
CA ALA A 153 2.12 0.73 -12.60
C ALA A 153 3.13 1.88 -12.39
N THR A 154 3.14 2.48 -11.20
CA THR A 154 4.08 3.55 -10.85
C THR A 154 5.54 3.07 -10.92
N ALA A 155 5.82 1.84 -10.49
CA ALA A 155 7.17 1.30 -10.55
C ALA A 155 7.64 1.07 -11.99
N PHE A 156 6.76 0.57 -12.86
CA PHE A 156 7.04 0.47 -14.31
C PHE A 156 7.33 1.85 -14.90
N GLU A 157 6.45 2.83 -14.70
CA GLU A 157 6.60 4.19 -15.23
C GLU A 157 7.92 4.85 -14.81
N ARG A 158 8.38 4.64 -13.58
CA ARG A 158 9.60 5.25 -13.04
C ARG A 158 10.89 4.57 -13.51
N TYR A 159 10.86 3.26 -13.77
CA TYR A 159 12.08 2.46 -13.92
C TYR A 159 12.08 1.58 -15.18
N ALA A 160 11.22 1.86 -16.17
CA ALA A 160 11.08 1.07 -17.40
C ALA A 160 12.40 0.86 -18.18
N ASN A 161 13.41 1.71 -17.97
CA ASN A 161 14.71 1.61 -18.61
C ASN A 161 15.69 0.62 -17.94
N LEU A 162 15.34 0.04 -16.78
CA LEU A 162 16.24 -0.82 -16.01
C LEU A 162 16.24 -2.30 -16.43
N PHE A 163 15.20 -2.77 -17.11
CA PHE A 163 14.98 -4.19 -17.37
C PHE A 163 14.58 -4.44 -18.83
N ASP A 164 14.62 -5.71 -19.21
CA ASP A 164 14.18 -6.23 -20.50
C ASP A 164 13.58 -7.64 -20.29
N GLN A 165 13.30 -8.36 -21.38
CA GLN A 165 12.71 -9.71 -21.34
C GLN A 165 13.62 -10.76 -20.67
N ASP A 166 14.94 -10.56 -20.72
CA ASP A 166 15.92 -11.48 -20.14
C ASP A 166 16.27 -11.10 -18.69
N ASN A 167 15.96 -9.87 -18.27
CA ASN A 167 16.28 -9.30 -16.96
C ASN A 167 15.06 -8.66 -16.28
N LEU A 168 13.95 -9.40 -16.23
CA LEU A 168 12.75 -8.98 -15.49
C LEU A 168 13.06 -8.70 -13.99
N PRO A 169 12.25 -7.84 -13.33
CA PRO A 169 12.32 -7.63 -11.89
C PRO A 169 12.34 -8.94 -11.09
N PHE A 170 13.19 -9.02 -10.07
CA PHE A 170 13.28 -10.17 -9.18
C PHE A 170 12.42 -9.96 -7.93
N LEU A 171 11.43 -10.84 -7.71
CA LEU A 171 10.41 -10.65 -6.69
C LEU A 171 10.53 -11.68 -5.57
N ARG A 172 10.53 -11.23 -4.31
CA ARG A 172 10.39 -12.10 -3.13
C ARG A 172 9.19 -11.68 -2.29
N VAL A 173 8.56 -12.65 -1.64
CA VAL A 173 7.41 -12.41 -0.76
C VAL A 173 7.58 -13.15 0.55
N SER A 174 7.19 -12.50 1.65
CA SER A 174 6.87 -13.21 2.89
C SER A 174 5.53 -13.95 2.72
N VAL A 175 5.47 -15.23 3.12
CA VAL A 175 4.34 -16.13 2.82
C VAL A 175 3.16 -15.87 3.74
N SER A 176 2.36 -14.88 3.35
CA SER A 176 1.03 -14.59 3.88
C SER A 176 0.10 -14.24 2.72
N ASP A 177 -1.16 -14.69 2.76
CA ASP A 177 -2.11 -14.53 1.65
C ASP A 177 -2.21 -13.06 1.19
N ARG A 178 -2.30 -12.11 2.12
CA ARG A 178 -2.35 -10.66 1.81
C ARG A 178 -1.08 -10.14 1.14
N VAL A 179 0.10 -10.67 1.50
CA VAL A 179 1.39 -10.24 0.95
C VAL A 179 1.56 -10.81 -0.47
N ILE A 180 1.21 -12.09 -0.67
CA ILE A 180 1.21 -12.74 -1.98
C ILE A 180 0.25 -12.05 -2.94
N MET A 181 -0.98 -11.74 -2.48
CA MET A 181 -1.97 -11.03 -3.30
C MET A 181 -1.54 -9.61 -3.62
N THR A 182 -0.90 -8.90 -2.69
CA THR A 182 -0.28 -7.59 -2.95
C THR A 182 0.78 -7.72 -4.06
N ALA A 183 1.69 -8.70 -3.95
CA ALA A 183 2.76 -8.90 -4.92
C ALA A 183 2.23 -9.21 -6.33
N ARG A 184 1.24 -10.10 -6.43
CA ARG A 184 0.61 -10.42 -7.72
C ARG A 184 -0.20 -9.27 -8.31
N ASN A 185 -0.92 -8.51 -7.48
CA ASN A 185 -1.64 -7.32 -7.93
C ASN A 185 -0.68 -6.23 -8.44
N TRP A 186 0.50 -6.14 -7.82
CA TRP A 186 1.58 -5.28 -8.26
C TRP A 186 2.21 -5.79 -9.57
N SER A 187 2.36 -7.11 -9.75
CA SER A 187 3.15 -7.70 -10.85
C SER A 187 2.32 -8.16 -12.06
N GLU A 188 1.90 -9.42 -12.05
CA GLU A 188 1.45 -10.20 -13.20
C GLU A 188 -0.07 -10.39 -13.26
N GLY A 189 -0.78 -10.11 -12.16
CA GLY A 189 -2.21 -10.30 -12.06
C GLY A 189 -2.64 -11.26 -10.96
N THR A 190 -3.77 -10.97 -10.34
CA THR A 190 -4.55 -11.98 -9.59
C THR A 190 -5.93 -12.15 -10.21
N LEU A 191 -6.45 -13.38 -10.19
CA LEU A 191 -7.89 -13.59 -10.14
C LEU A 191 -8.28 -13.53 -8.66
N ASP A 192 -8.64 -12.35 -8.16
CA ASP A 192 -9.11 -12.21 -6.79
C ASP A 192 -10.52 -12.81 -6.64
N LEU A 193 -10.59 -14.07 -6.20
CA LEU A 193 -11.85 -14.76 -5.94
C LEU A 193 -12.54 -14.28 -4.65
N SER A 194 -11.88 -13.47 -3.80
CA SER A 194 -12.51 -12.85 -2.62
C SER A 194 -13.30 -11.58 -3.00
N ALA A 195 -12.96 -10.94 -4.13
CA ALA A 195 -13.72 -9.84 -4.72
C ALA A 195 -15.06 -10.23 -5.36
N ARG A 196 -15.47 -11.50 -5.27
CA ARG A 196 -16.71 -12.11 -5.84
C ARG A 196 -18.05 -11.45 -5.45
N ARG A 197 -18.06 -10.35 -4.70
CA ARG A 197 -19.29 -9.58 -4.42
C ARG A 197 -19.59 -8.48 -5.43
N LEU A 198 -18.74 -8.27 -6.43
CA LEU A 198 -19.02 -7.36 -7.55
C LEU A 198 -18.76 -8.13 -8.85
N ASP A 199 -19.72 -8.16 -9.75
CA ASP A 199 -19.77 -8.96 -10.98
C ASP A 199 -18.71 -8.57 -12.05
N ILE A 200 -17.49 -8.24 -11.63
CA ILE A 200 -16.37 -7.90 -12.48
C ILE A 200 -15.12 -8.59 -11.92
N ASP A 201 -14.77 -9.73 -12.52
CA ASP A 201 -13.47 -10.39 -12.36
C ASP A 201 -12.37 -9.50 -13.00
N VAL A 202 -12.03 -8.38 -12.36
CA VAL A 202 -10.91 -7.53 -12.81
C VAL A 202 -9.63 -8.17 -12.33
N CYS A 203 -8.87 -8.76 -13.26
CA CYS A 203 -7.48 -9.06 -13.01
C CYS A 203 -6.71 -7.75 -12.82
N MET A 204 -6.14 -7.54 -11.64
CA MET A 204 -5.30 -6.36 -11.36
C MET A 204 -3.84 -6.78 -11.53
N ALA A 205 -3.15 -6.26 -12.55
CA ALA A 205 -1.77 -6.65 -12.86
C ALA A 205 -0.89 -5.40 -13.08
N GLY A 206 -0.64 -4.59 -12.05
CA GLY A 206 -0.18 -3.20 -12.17
C GLY A 206 0.99 -2.97 -13.11
N PHE A 207 2.09 -3.70 -12.90
CA PHE A 207 3.29 -3.60 -13.72
C PHE A 207 3.06 -4.10 -15.15
N SER A 208 2.37 -5.24 -15.28
CA SER A 208 1.99 -5.83 -16.56
C SER A 208 1.07 -4.91 -17.35
N ASP A 209 0.02 -4.37 -16.76
CA ASP A 209 -0.95 -3.46 -17.38
C ASP A 209 -0.27 -2.18 -17.89
N ALA A 210 0.59 -1.58 -17.07
CA ALA A 210 1.34 -0.37 -17.45
C ALA A 210 2.31 -0.63 -18.61
N SER A 211 2.87 -1.83 -18.68
CA SER A 211 3.69 -2.28 -19.82
C SER A 211 2.89 -2.79 -21.02
N ARG A 212 1.56 -2.70 -21.01
CA ARG A 212 0.68 -3.31 -22.04
C ARG A 212 0.91 -4.81 -22.21
N HIS A 213 1.17 -5.47 -21.08
CA HIS A 213 1.50 -6.88 -20.93
C HIS A 213 2.79 -7.33 -21.62
N GLU A 214 3.68 -6.40 -21.96
CA GLU A 214 5.00 -6.72 -22.49
C GLU A 214 5.86 -7.40 -21.42
N TYR A 215 5.83 -6.90 -20.18
CA TYR A 215 6.63 -7.42 -19.08
C TYR A 215 5.73 -8.01 -17.98
N ARG A 216 6.01 -9.25 -17.59
CA ARG A 216 5.22 -10.00 -16.59
C ARG A 216 6.13 -10.59 -15.51
N PRO A 217 6.60 -9.79 -14.55
CA PRO A 217 7.44 -10.31 -13.48
C PRO A 217 6.65 -11.28 -12.58
N GLU A 218 7.14 -12.50 -12.43
CA GLU A 218 6.56 -13.51 -11.54
C GLU A 218 7.22 -13.46 -10.16
N ILE A 219 6.52 -13.93 -9.12
CA ILE A 219 7.12 -14.10 -7.79
C ILE A 219 8.20 -15.19 -7.87
N SER A 220 9.45 -14.82 -7.62
CA SER A 220 10.60 -15.71 -7.73
C SER A 220 10.83 -16.55 -6.48
N VAL A 221 10.63 -15.97 -5.29
CA VAL A 221 10.89 -16.65 -4.00
C VAL A 221 9.78 -16.39 -2.99
N TYR A 222 9.39 -17.46 -2.29
CA TYR A 222 8.43 -17.47 -1.20
C TYR A 222 9.17 -17.78 0.11
N LEU A 223 9.19 -16.84 1.05
CA LEU A 223 9.86 -16.94 2.34
C LEU A 223 8.86 -17.32 3.44
N ASP A 224 9.02 -18.49 4.05
CA ASP A 224 8.10 -19.00 5.07
C ASP A 224 8.06 -18.12 6.33
N GLU A 225 6.87 -17.96 6.92
CA GLU A 225 6.64 -17.19 8.17
C GLU A 225 6.60 -18.09 9.40
N GLY A 226 6.79 -19.41 9.24
CA GLY A 226 6.82 -20.37 10.33
C GLY A 226 7.89 -20.05 11.38
N ALA A 227 7.64 -20.42 12.64
CA ALA A 227 8.43 -20.02 13.81
C ALA A 227 9.93 -20.41 13.80
N ASN A 228 10.36 -21.26 12.87
CA ASN A 228 11.76 -21.69 12.72
C ASN A 228 12.35 -21.29 11.35
N SER A 229 11.65 -20.45 10.58
CA SER A 229 12.06 -20.03 9.24
C SER A 229 12.92 -18.79 9.32
N ASN A 230 14.12 -18.82 8.73
CA ASN A 230 14.93 -17.63 8.50
C ASN A 230 14.31 -16.82 7.37
N ASN A 231 13.69 -15.69 7.72
CA ASN A 231 12.98 -14.81 6.81
C ASN A 231 13.33 -13.35 7.14
N THR A 232 14.01 -12.67 6.22
CA THR A 232 14.39 -11.25 6.37
C THR A 232 13.22 -10.28 6.17
N LEU A 233 12.08 -10.77 5.68
CA LEU A 233 10.85 -10.01 5.43
C LEU A 233 9.79 -10.21 6.53
N TYR A 234 10.15 -10.88 7.63
CA TYR A 234 9.25 -11.13 8.77
C TYR A 234 10.01 -11.18 10.12
N ASN A 235 9.31 -10.89 11.23
CA ASN A 235 9.92 -10.76 12.57
C ASN A 235 9.52 -11.91 13.49
N ASN A 236 10.03 -13.11 13.25
CA ASN A 236 9.71 -14.30 14.05
C ASN A 236 10.92 -14.96 14.73
N ASN A 237 12.14 -14.47 14.50
CA ASN A 237 13.38 -15.14 14.93
C ASN A 237 14.16 -14.39 16.03
N CYS A 238 13.47 -13.56 16.83
CA CYS A 238 14.08 -12.82 17.95
C CYS A 238 13.28 -13.06 19.25
N PRO A 239 13.48 -14.22 19.92
CA PRO A 239 12.64 -14.64 21.05
C PRO A 239 12.78 -13.77 22.31
N GLU A 240 13.89 -13.04 22.44
CA GLU A 240 14.13 -12.12 23.57
C GLU A 240 13.50 -10.72 23.36
N ALA A 241 12.95 -10.44 22.17
CA ALA A 241 12.28 -9.17 21.90
C ALA A 241 10.91 -9.09 22.61
N ASP A 242 10.64 -7.96 23.26
CA ASP A 242 9.36 -7.67 23.91
C ASP A 242 8.27 -7.37 22.86
N ASN A 243 7.00 -7.63 23.15
CA ASN A 243 5.90 -7.38 22.21
C ASN A 243 5.34 -5.94 22.29
N ALA A 244 5.93 -5.08 23.14
CA ALA A 244 5.51 -3.70 23.41
C ALA A 244 4.14 -3.54 24.09
N GLN A 245 3.53 -4.63 24.57
CA GLN A 245 2.19 -4.60 25.16
C GLN A 245 2.12 -3.65 26.35
N MET A 246 3.15 -3.64 27.21
CA MET A 246 3.17 -2.77 28.39
C MET A 246 3.15 -1.29 28.02
N GLN A 247 3.90 -0.89 26.99
CA GLN A 247 4.00 0.49 26.52
C GLN A 247 2.71 0.91 25.83
N LEU A 248 2.13 0.04 25.00
CA LEU A 248 0.83 0.27 24.36
C LEU A 248 -0.26 0.44 25.42
N ASP A 249 -0.38 -0.49 26.38
CA ASP A 249 -1.38 -0.45 27.45
C ASP A 249 -1.25 0.82 28.29
N THR A 250 -0.01 1.22 28.63
CA THR A 250 0.25 2.46 29.39
C THR A 250 -0.28 3.68 28.65
N TRP A 251 -0.04 3.76 27.33
CA TRP A 251 -0.50 4.88 26.53
C TRP A 251 -2.01 4.84 26.31
N VAL A 252 -2.57 3.68 25.98
CA VAL A 252 -4.02 3.47 25.80
C VAL A 252 -4.78 3.89 27.05
N GLU A 253 -4.34 3.47 28.24
CA GLU A 253 -4.92 3.93 29.49
C GLU A 253 -4.77 5.45 29.67
N THR A 254 -3.63 6.03 29.29
CA THR A 254 -3.41 7.47 29.42
C THR A 254 -4.36 8.30 28.56
N PHE A 255 -4.56 7.95 27.29
CA PHE A 255 -5.34 8.77 26.36
C PHE A 255 -6.83 8.39 26.32
N ALA A 256 -7.15 7.09 26.42
CA ALA A 256 -8.49 6.58 26.15
C ALA A 256 -9.38 6.45 27.38
N SER A 257 -8.87 6.60 28.62
CA SER A 257 -9.74 6.53 29.82
C SER A 257 -10.80 7.64 29.84
N SER A 258 -10.42 8.88 29.47
CA SER A 258 -11.41 9.96 29.33
C SER A 258 -12.37 9.75 28.15
N THR A 259 -11.91 9.10 27.08
CA THR A 259 -12.75 8.69 25.95
C THR A 259 -13.78 7.65 26.38
N ALA A 260 -13.37 6.65 27.16
CA ALA A 260 -14.23 5.61 27.69
C ALA A 260 -15.31 6.19 28.63
N ASP A 261 -14.93 7.09 29.54
CA ASP A 261 -15.88 7.82 30.39
C ASP A 261 -16.92 8.59 29.57
N ARG A 262 -16.47 9.27 28.51
CA ARG A 262 -17.36 9.95 27.56
C ARG A 262 -18.29 8.96 26.88
N LEU A 263 -17.79 7.88 26.28
CA LEU A 263 -18.60 6.89 25.58
C LEU A 263 -19.66 6.24 26.48
N ASN A 264 -19.32 5.95 27.74
CA ASN A 264 -20.26 5.43 28.74
C ASN A 264 -21.38 6.43 29.06
N SER A 265 -21.07 7.74 29.08
CA SER A 265 -22.08 8.79 29.33
C SER A 265 -23.10 8.96 28.19
N LEU A 266 -22.73 8.54 26.96
CA LEU A 266 -23.58 8.65 25.78
C LEU A 266 -24.59 7.51 25.64
N VAL A 267 -24.55 6.51 26.53
CA VAL A 267 -25.46 5.36 26.52
C VAL A 267 -26.14 5.17 27.87
N GLY A 268 -27.32 4.55 27.85
CA GLY A 268 -28.09 4.22 29.05
C GLY A 268 -28.27 2.72 29.20
N GLY A 269 -28.18 2.23 30.44
CA GLY A 269 -28.48 0.83 30.76
C GLY A 269 -27.48 -0.19 30.23
N ILE A 270 -26.23 0.21 29.99
CA ILE A 270 -25.13 -0.69 29.66
C ILE A 270 -24.89 -1.67 30.84
N GLN A 271 -24.60 -2.94 30.53
CA GLN A 271 -24.41 -3.97 31.56
C GLN A 271 -22.99 -3.96 32.13
N GLU A 272 -22.01 -3.58 31.29
CA GLU A 272 -20.60 -3.50 31.61
C GLU A 272 -20.06 -2.22 30.97
N ASN A 273 -19.33 -1.41 31.73
CA ASN A 273 -18.78 -0.15 31.22
C ASN A 273 -17.71 -0.42 30.14
N ILE A 274 -17.69 0.44 29.13
CA ILE A 274 -16.60 0.55 28.16
C ILE A 274 -15.33 0.96 28.91
N THR A 275 -14.25 0.19 28.74
CA THR A 275 -12.91 0.49 29.26
C THR A 275 -12.07 1.29 28.27
N ALA A 276 -10.88 1.77 28.68
CA ALA A 276 -9.93 2.42 27.76
C ALA A 276 -9.53 1.49 26.61
N LYS A 277 -9.30 0.21 26.91
CA LYS A 277 -9.02 -0.84 25.92
C LYS A 277 -10.20 -1.03 24.96
N ASP A 278 -11.42 -1.11 25.47
CA ASP A 278 -12.62 -1.23 24.63
C ASP A 278 -12.75 -0.01 23.69
N ALA A 279 -12.53 1.21 24.21
CA ALA A 279 -12.57 2.44 23.42
C ALA A 279 -11.53 2.41 22.29
N PHE A 280 -10.28 2.01 22.58
CA PHE A 280 -9.22 1.86 21.57
C PHE A 280 -9.61 0.88 20.44
N HIS A 281 -10.19 -0.27 20.76
CA HIS A 281 -10.62 -1.23 19.74
C HIS A 281 -11.86 -0.75 18.97
N ILE A 282 -12.81 -0.06 19.61
CA ILE A 282 -13.92 0.59 18.88
C ILE A 282 -13.37 1.66 17.93
N MET A 283 -12.31 2.39 18.29
CA MET A 283 -11.65 3.34 17.38
C MET A 283 -11.07 2.66 16.14
N MET A 284 -10.55 1.42 16.24
CA MET A 284 -10.05 0.66 15.08
C MET A 284 -11.14 0.36 14.04
N MET A 285 -12.42 0.37 14.40
CA MET A 285 -13.50 0.21 13.42
C MET A 285 -13.51 1.34 12.39
N CYS A 286 -13.11 2.56 12.78
CA CYS A 286 -13.05 3.69 11.87
C CYS A 286 -12.16 3.40 10.64
N PRO A 287 -10.85 3.08 10.77
CA PRO A 287 -10.02 2.74 9.63
C PRO A 287 -10.50 1.48 8.91
N TYR A 288 -10.70 0.36 9.61
CA TYR A 288 -10.98 -0.94 8.98
C TYR A 288 -12.30 -0.95 8.20
N GLU A 289 -13.36 -0.34 8.73
CA GLU A 289 -14.62 -0.24 7.99
C GLU A 289 -14.52 0.80 6.86
N THR A 290 -13.82 1.91 7.06
CA THR A 290 -13.68 2.93 6.00
C THR A 290 -12.97 2.39 4.77
N ILE A 291 -11.87 1.66 4.94
CA ILE A 291 -11.11 1.09 3.81
C ILE A 291 -11.89 -0.01 3.09
N TYR A 292 -12.68 -0.80 3.83
CA TYR A 292 -13.54 -1.83 3.25
C TYR A 292 -14.72 -1.23 2.48
N ARG A 293 -15.43 -0.27 3.09
CA ARG A 293 -16.65 0.34 2.53
C ARG A 293 -16.36 1.45 1.51
N ARG A 294 -15.13 1.97 1.47
CA ARG A 294 -14.69 3.12 0.67
C ARG A 294 -15.46 4.42 0.97
N VAL A 295 -16.06 4.51 2.15
CA VAL A 295 -16.75 5.69 2.68
C VAL A 295 -16.41 5.81 4.16
N CYS A 296 -16.31 7.03 4.68
CA CYS A 296 -15.95 7.23 6.08
C CYS A 296 -16.96 6.53 6.99
N SER A 297 -16.46 5.63 7.84
CA SER A 297 -17.28 4.83 8.74
C SER A 297 -18.03 5.71 9.75
N PRO A 298 -19.27 5.37 10.12
CA PRO A 298 -19.96 6.01 11.24
C PRO A 298 -19.18 5.97 12.55
N PHE A 299 -18.34 4.94 12.79
CA PHE A 299 -17.48 4.85 13.97
C PHE A 299 -16.50 6.01 14.06
N CYS A 300 -16.07 6.58 12.93
CA CYS A 300 -15.18 7.73 12.94
C CYS A 300 -15.79 8.96 13.65
N ARG A 301 -17.12 9.11 13.57
CA ARG A 301 -17.85 10.25 14.18
C ARG A 301 -18.16 10.05 15.66
N MET A 302 -17.84 8.88 16.21
CA MET A 302 -17.94 8.64 17.65
C MET A 302 -16.81 9.31 18.43
N PHE A 303 -15.76 9.77 17.74
CA PHE A 303 -14.53 10.27 18.32
C PHE A 303 -14.16 11.64 17.75
N THR A 304 -13.49 12.44 18.56
CA THR A 304 -12.95 13.75 18.19
C THR A 304 -11.57 13.62 17.56
N GLU A 305 -11.14 14.63 16.80
CA GLU A 305 -9.80 14.68 16.22
C GLU A 305 -8.69 14.55 17.29
N LYS A 306 -8.87 15.14 18.47
CA LYS A 306 -7.92 15.01 19.58
C LYS A 306 -7.81 13.58 20.12
N GLU A 307 -8.91 12.83 20.12
CA GLU A 307 -8.87 11.40 20.49
C GLU A 307 -8.13 10.61 19.41
N PHE A 308 -8.30 10.95 18.12
CA PHE A 308 -7.52 10.38 17.03
C PHE A 308 -6.02 10.76 17.07
N GLU A 309 -5.64 11.94 17.57
CA GLU A 309 -4.22 12.23 17.87
C GLU A 309 -3.63 11.22 18.87
N GLY A 310 -4.43 10.83 19.87
CA GLY A 310 -4.06 9.80 20.84
C GLY A 310 -3.98 8.41 20.22
N PHE A 311 -4.91 8.08 19.33
CA PHE A 311 -4.93 6.82 18.58
C PHE A 311 -3.72 6.68 17.64
N GLU A 312 -3.40 7.69 16.83
CA GLU A 312 -2.17 7.73 16.01
C GLU A 312 -0.94 7.43 16.86
N TYR A 313 -0.82 8.10 18.01
CA TYR A 313 0.33 7.93 18.88
C TYR A 313 0.37 6.55 19.56
N ALA A 314 -0.78 5.90 19.78
CA ALA A 314 -0.80 4.53 20.28
C ALA A 314 -0.16 3.56 19.28
N LEU A 315 -0.48 3.71 18.01
CA LEU A 315 0.08 2.91 16.93
C LEU A 315 1.56 3.27 16.67
N ASP A 316 1.95 4.52 16.91
CA ASP A 316 3.36 4.92 16.92
C ASP A 316 4.14 4.24 18.05
N VAL A 317 3.60 4.26 19.28
CA VAL A 317 4.19 3.62 20.46
C VAL A 317 4.35 2.12 20.24
N GLU A 318 3.32 1.44 19.73
CA GLU A 318 3.39 0.01 19.43
C GLU A 318 4.54 -0.29 18.47
N GLN A 319 4.57 0.34 17.28
CA GLN A 319 5.61 0.08 16.28
C GLN A 319 7.00 0.43 16.80
N TYR A 320 7.15 1.60 17.43
CA TYR A 320 8.42 2.09 17.94
C TYR A 320 9.03 1.16 18.98
N TYR A 321 8.23 0.62 19.90
CA TYR A 321 8.70 -0.24 20.98
C TYR A 321 8.77 -1.73 20.60
N LYS A 322 8.02 -2.19 19.59
CA LYS A 322 7.96 -3.59 19.19
C LYS A 322 9.15 -4.00 18.32
N THR A 323 9.38 -3.28 17.22
CA THR A 323 10.51 -3.56 16.31
C THR A 323 11.34 -2.32 15.97
N GLY A 324 10.99 -1.14 16.50
CA GLY A 324 11.72 0.10 16.26
C GLY A 324 12.84 0.39 17.29
N TYR A 325 13.21 1.67 17.38
CA TYR A 325 14.25 2.18 18.29
C TYR A 325 13.92 2.07 19.79
N GLY A 326 12.66 1.86 20.15
CA GLY A 326 12.22 1.75 21.56
C GLY A 326 12.41 0.38 22.17
N GLN A 327 12.61 -0.65 21.33
CA GLN A 327 12.81 -2.01 21.80
C GLN A 327 14.06 -2.11 22.68
N LYS A 328 13.98 -2.91 23.75
CA LYS A 328 15.06 -3.07 24.72
C LYS A 328 16.31 -3.66 24.05
N GLU A 329 17.48 -3.26 24.56
CA GLU A 329 18.78 -3.81 24.16
C GLU A 329 19.05 -3.73 22.64
N ASP A 330 18.45 -2.74 21.95
CA ASP A 330 18.50 -2.56 20.49
C ASP A 330 17.98 -3.75 19.66
N LEU A 331 17.22 -4.67 20.27
CA LEU A 331 16.69 -5.87 19.59
C LEU A 331 15.70 -5.52 18.47
N GLY A 332 15.11 -4.33 18.46
CA GLY A 332 14.25 -3.88 17.36
C GLY A 332 15.03 -3.67 16.07
N ARG A 333 16.14 -2.92 16.14
CA ARG A 333 17.04 -2.68 15.00
C ARG A 333 17.70 -3.96 14.52
N LEU A 334 18.07 -4.85 15.45
CA LEU A 334 18.71 -6.12 15.13
C LEU A 334 17.85 -6.97 14.16
N GLN A 335 16.51 -6.89 14.29
CA GLN A 335 15.55 -7.60 13.45
C GLN A 335 15.40 -7.04 12.02
N GLY A 336 16.16 -6.01 11.65
CA GLY A 336 16.27 -5.50 10.29
C GLY A 336 17.63 -5.75 9.63
N VAL A 337 18.62 -6.25 10.39
CA VAL A 337 20.01 -6.37 9.93
C VAL A 337 20.15 -7.35 8.77
N GLY A 338 19.46 -8.50 8.81
CA GLY A 338 19.52 -9.50 7.74
C GLY A 338 19.12 -8.93 6.39
N TYR A 339 18.00 -8.20 6.33
CA TYR A 339 17.58 -7.52 5.09
C TYR A 339 18.56 -6.42 4.64
N VAL A 340 19.12 -5.66 5.58
CA VAL A 340 20.12 -4.64 5.24
C VAL A 340 21.37 -5.29 4.64
N ASN A 341 21.81 -6.43 5.15
CA ASN A 341 22.93 -7.18 4.60
C ASN A 341 22.62 -7.76 3.20
N GLU A 342 21.39 -8.23 2.96
CA GLU A 342 20.92 -8.60 1.62
C GLU A 342 20.91 -7.39 0.66
N LEU A 343 20.42 -6.24 1.11
CA LEU A 343 20.42 -5.00 0.34
C LEU A 343 21.85 -4.58 -0.04
N LEU A 344 22.78 -4.61 0.93
CA LEU A 344 24.19 -4.31 0.70
C LEU A 344 24.82 -5.29 -0.31
N ALA A 345 24.50 -6.58 -0.22
CA ALA A 345 24.95 -7.58 -1.19
C ALA A 345 24.50 -7.24 -2.62
N ARG A 346 23.23 -6.85 -2.81
CA ARG A 346 22.69 -6.43 -4.12
C ARG A 346 23.29 -5.13 -4.64
N LEU A 347 23.53 -4.15 -3.77
CA LEU A 347 24.11 -2.85 -4.15
C LEU A 347 25.59 -2.95 -4.53
N THR A 348 26.32 -3.91 -3.93
CA THR A 348 27.78 -4.06 -4.09
C THR A 348 28.18 -5.25 -4.97
N ASP A 349 27.22 -6.05 -5.43
CA ASP A 349 27.42 -7.32 -6.14
C ASP A 349 28.36 -8.29 -5.39
N LYS A 350 28.31 -8.27 -4.05
CA LYS A 350 29.07 -9.18 -3.16
C LYS A 350 28.12 -10.21 -2.51
N PRO A 351 28.59 -11.41 -2.14
CA PRO A 351 27.78 -12.38 -1.40
C PRO A 351 27.23 -11.80 -0.10
N VAL A 352 26.09 -12.33 0.36
CA VAL A 352 25.51 -11.95 1.66
C VAL A 352 26.42 -12.42 2.79
N GLU A 353 26.82 -11.47 3.66
CA GLU A 353 27.57 -11.74 4.88
C GLU A 353 26.67 -11.46 6.09
N ASP A 354 25.98 -12.49 6.59
CA ASP A 354 25.05 -12.36 7.69
C ASP A 354 24.89 -13.67 8.49
N ASP A 355 24.76 -13.51 9.81
CA ASP A 355 24.51 -14.59 10.76
C ASP A 355 23.22 -14.34 11.60
N THR A 356 22.31 -13.50 11.09
CA THR A 356 21.07 -13.09 11.77
C THR A 356 19.83 -13.81 11.20
N GLN A 357 19.00 -13.12 10.41
CA GLN A 357 17.72 -13.61 9.89
C GLN A 357 17.81 -14.19 8.48
N THR A 358 18.99 -14.12 7.85
CA THR A 358 19.20 -14.62 6.48
C THR A 358 19.09 -16.14 6.39
N ASN A 359 18.58 -16.62 5.25
CA ASN A 359 18.59 -18.03 4.92
C ASN A 359 19.75 -18.31 3.98
N ARG A 360 20.89 -18.75 4.54
CA ARG A 360 22.11 -19.01 3.77
C ARG A 360 21.94 -20.01 2.62
N THR A 361 20.93 -20.89 2.67
CA THR A 361 20.65 -21.79 1.54
C THR A 361 20.05 -21.02 0.35
N LEU A 362 19.15 -20.07 0.64
CA LEU A 362 18.55 -19.22 -0.39
C LEU A 362 19.54 -18.16 -0.90
N ASP A 363 20.29 -17.56 0.01
CA ASP A 363 21.14 -16.40 -0.31
C ASP A 363 22.45 -16.78 -1.02
N ASN A 364 22.90 -18.03 -0.88
CA ASN A 364 24.05 -18.57 -1.61
C ASN A 364 23.68 -19.20 -2.97
N ASN A 365 22.42 -19.17 -3.37
CA ASN A 365 21.97 -19.73 -4.64
C ASN A 365 21.52 -18.60 -5.60
N PRO A 366 22.19 -18.42 -6.75
CA PRO A 366 21.84 -17.37 -7.72
C PRO A 366 20.40 -17.42 -8.25
N GLU A 367 19.73 -18.58 -8.21
CA GLU A 367 18.32 -18.70 -8.61
C GLU A 367 17.36 -18.07 -7.59
N THR A 368 17.72 -18.07 -6.31
CA THR A 368 16.90 -17.56 -5.20
C THR A 368 17.42 -16.26 -4.62
N PHE A 369 18.66 -15.86 -4.95
CA PHE A 369 19.24 -14.57 -4.61
C PHE A 369 20.26 -14.14 -5.68
N PRO A 370 19.79 -13.68 -6.86
CA PRO A 370 20.69 -13.22 -7.91
C PRO A 370 21.33 -11.89 -7.53
N LEU A 371 22.65 -11.80 -7.65
CA LEU A 371 23.39 -10.53 -7.64
C LEU A 371 23.49 -10.04 -9.10
N LYS A 372 23.36 -8.73 -9.36
CA LYS A 372 23.32 -8.07 -10.70
C LYS A 372 21.96 -7.93 -11.40
N ARG A 373 20.83 -8.19 -10.73
CA ARG A 373 19.54 -7.69 -11.27
C ARG A 373 19.49 -6.18 -11.11
N LYS A 374 18.69 -5.55 -11.95
CA LYS A 374 18.52 -4.09 -11.99
C LYS A 374 17.32 -3.63 -11.18
N MET A 375 16.35 -4.51 -10.97
CA MET A 375 15.18 -4.25 -10.16
C MET A 375 14.90 -5.43 -9.23
N TYR A 376 14.85 -5.15 -7.93
CA TYR A 376 14.47 -6.08 -6.88
C TYR A 376 13.22 -5.54 -6.18
N VAL A 377 12.26 -6.42 -5.89
CA VAL A 377 11.04 -6.06 -5.17
C VAL A 377 10.74 -7.11 -4.12
N ASP A 378 10.73 -6.69 -2.85
CA ASP A 378 10.44 -7.54 -1.71
C ASP A 378 9.12 -7.10 -1.07
N PHE A 379 8.19 -8.05 -0.86
CA PHE A 379 6.90 -7.78 -0.22
C PHE A 379 6.88 -8.32 1.20
N SER A 380 6.48 -7.46 2.15
CA SER A 380 6.68 -7.67 3.58
C SER A 380 5.52 -7.08 4.43
N HIS A 381 5.73 -7.00 5.74
CA HIS A 381 4.81 -6.46 6.74
C HIS A 381 5.38 -5.20 7.39
N ASP A 382 4.52 -4.43 8.06
CA ASP A 382 4.91 -3.20 8.78
C ASP A 382 6.02 -3.43 9.82
N HIS A 383 5.89 -4.42 10.70
CA HIS A 383 6.88 -4.65 11.76
C HIS A 383 8.29 -4.92 11.20
N ALA A 384 8.38 -5.60 10.05
CA ALA A 384 9.65 -5.94 9.43
C ALA A 384 10.27 -4.69 8.79
N MET A 385 9.44 -3.91 8.11
CA MET A 385 9.83 -2.62 7.56
C MET A 385 10.26 -1.63 8.65
N THR A 386 9.57 -1.60 9.80
CA THR A 386 9.96 -0.85 11.00
C THR A 386 11.37 -1.20 11.45
N ALA A 387 11.68 -2.50 11.56
CA ALA A 387 13.01 -2.97 11.95
C ALA A 387 14.08 -2.55 10.92
N ILE A 388 13.78 -2.71 9.63
CA ILE A 388 14.66 -2.35 8.52
C ILE A 388 14.95 -0.85 8.49
N TYR A 389 13.92 0.00 8.64
CA TYR A 389 14.09 1.45 8.70
C TYR A 389 14.99 1.85 9.87
N SER A 390 14.77 1.22 11.03
CA SER A 390 15.56 1.49 12.22
C SER A 390 17.02 0.99 12.10
N ALA A 391 17.23 -0.13 11.43
CA ALA A 391 18.56 -0.67 11.10
C ALA A 391 19.34 0.25 10.15
N LEU A 392 18.66 0.81 9.14
CA LEU A 392 19.20 1.79 8.19
C LEU A 392 19.45 3.18 8.80
N GLY A 393 19.02 3.44 10.03
CA GLY A 393 19.16 4.75 10.66
C GLY A 393 18.12 5.78 10.21
N LEU A 394 16.99 5.34 9.64
CA LEU A 394 15.92 6.21 9.17
C LEU A 394 14.94 6.56 10.29
N PHE A 395 14.46 7.80 10.31
CA PHE A 395 13.46 8.30 11.27
C PHE A 395 13.89 8.27 12.74
N ASP A 396 15.18 8.09 13.02
CA ASP A 396 15.74 8.28 14.36
C ASP A 396 15.45 9.70 14.88
N GLY A 397 15.14 9.79 16.17
CA GLY A 397 14.70 11.03 16.77
C GLY A 397 14.47 10.88 18.26
N LYS A 398 13.58 11.71 18.80
CA LYS A 398 13.32 11.68 20.24
C LYS A 398 12.51 10.43 20.58
N THR A 399 12.96 9.71 21.61
CA THR A 399 12.25 8.56 22.17
C THR A 399 10.80 8.91 22.46
N LEU A 400 9.89 8.02 22.03
CA LEU A 400 8.47 8.15 22.33
C LEU A 400 8.24 7.91 23.83
N ASP A 401 7.35 8.68 24.43
CA ASP A 401 6.97 8.54 25.83
C ASP A 401 5.60 7.86 25.92
N PRO A 402 5.48 6.64 26.48
CA PRO A 402 4.21 5.92 26.59
C PRO A 402 3.27 6.53 27.64
N THR A 403 3.67 7.60 28.33
CA THR A 403 2.85 8.32 29.33
C THR A 403 2.44 9.72 28.88
N LYS A 404 2.96 10.20 27.73
CA LYS A 404 2.70 11.56 27.25
C LYS A 404 2.84 11.69 25.74
N LEU A 405 1.82 12.29 25.10
CA LEU A 405 1.84 12.59 23.67
C LEU A 405 3.03 13.51 23.31
N ARG A 406 3.90 13.00 22.44
CA ARG A 406 4.99 13.76 21.84
C ARG A 406 4.58 14.29 20.46
N ARG A 407 4.23 15.58 20.40
CA ARG A 407 3.85 16.24 19.13
C ARG A 407 5.04 16.54 18.22
N ASP A 408 6.24 16.59 18.78
CA ASP A 408 7.50 16.88 18.06
C ASP A 408 8.26 15.61 17.63
N ARG A 409 7.56 14.49 17.49
CA ARG A 409 8.14 13.20 17.13
C ARG A 409 8.42 13.11 15.63
N THR A 410 9.47 12.39 15.28
CA THR A 410 9.81 12.01 13.90
C THR A 410 9.10 10.72 13.48
N TRP A 411 8.86 9.83 14.44
CA TRP A 411 8.17 8.57 14.24
C TRP A 411 6.65 8.78 14.17
N VAL A 412 6.11 8.83 12.96
CA VAL A 412 4.68 8.99 12.66
C VAL A 412 4.27 7.90 11.69
N ALA A 413 3.64 6.83 12.19
CA ALA A 413 3.36 5.60 11.48
C ALA A 413 2.47 5.83 10.24
N SER A 414 1.52 6.77 10.30
CA SER A 414 0.70 7.14 9.13
C SER A 414 1.49 7.78 7.98
N VAL A 415 2.72 8.24 8.25
CA VAL A 415 3.64 8.83 7.27
C VAL A 415 4.66 7.80 6.78
N ILE A 416 5.24 7.02 7.68
CA ILE A 416 6.37 6.14 7.36
C ILE A 416 5.92 4.72 6.96
N LEU A 417 4.83 4.21 7.52
CA LEU A 417 4.38 2.82 7.38
C LEU A 417 2.85 2.71 7.18
N PRO A 418 2.20 3.48 6.29
CA PRO A 418 0.80 3.24 5.95
C PRO A 418 0.64 1.87 5.27
N PHE A 419 -0.60 1.40 5.10
CA PHE A 419 -0.88 0.30 4.18
C PHE A 419 -0.32 0.63 2.79
N SER A 420 0.11 -0.36 2.01
CA SER A 420 0.79 -0.17 0.71
C SER A 420 1.99 0.79 0.74
N GLY A 421 2.54 1.07 1.94
CA GLY A 421 3.75 1.86 2.12
C GLY A 421 4.96 1.16 1.52
N ARG A 422 5.92 1.94 1.05
CA ARG A 422 7.12 1.40 0.38
C ARG A 422 8.36 2.25 0.58
N MET A 423 9.49 1.57 0.58
CA MET A 423 10.82 2.16 0.47
C MET A 423 11.42 1.81 -0.88
N ALA A 424 12.03 2.77 -1.55
CA ALA A 424 12.85 2.57 -2.74
C ALA A 424 14.28 3.00 -2.45
N VAL A 425 15.23 2.08 -2.61
CA VAL A 425 16.66 2.35 -2.55
C VAL A 425 17.18 2.35 -3.98
N GLU A 426 17.56 3.53 -4.46
CA GLU A 426 18.09 3.72 -5.81
C GLU A 426 19.62 3.80 -5.75
N ARG A 427 20.29 3.04 -6.61
CA ARG A 427 21.73 3.16 -6.90
C ARG A 427 21.88 3.92 -8.21
N LEU A 428 22.59 5.04 -8.17
CA LEU A 428 22.73 5.98 -9.28
C LEU A 428 24.18 6.08 -9.73
N HIS A 429 24.39 6.18 -11.03
CA HIS A 429 25.66 6.62 -11.60
C HIS A 429 25.53 8.09 -12.01
N CYS A 430 26.36 8.94 -11.43
CA CYS A 430 26.43 10.35 -11.79
C CYS A 430 27.70 10.65 -12.58
N SER A 431 27.53 11.37 -13.69
CA SER A 431 28.64 11.82 -14.54
C SER A 431 28.94 13.29 -14.29
N SER A 432 30.23 13.64 -14.22
CA SER A 432 30.67 15.03 -14.10
C SER A 432 30.19 15.82 -15.33
N GLY A 433 29.08 16.54 -15.18
CA GLY A 433 28.39 17.14 -16.32
C GLY A 433 29.30 18.01 -17.21
N ASN A 434 29.46 17.59 -18.46
CA ASN A 434 29.46 18.49 -19.61
C ASN A 434 28.04 18.51 -20.18
N GLY A 435 27.06 19.00 -19.41
CA GLY A 435 25.71 19.16 -19.93
C GLY A 435 25.74 20.11 -21.14
N LEU A 436 25.37 19.61 -22.32
CA LEU A 436 24.86 20.45 -23.40
C LEU A 436 23.66 21.21 -22.81
N TYR A 437 23.61 22.54 -22.98
CA TYR A 437 22.73 23.50 -22.28
C TYR A 437 23.22 23.99 -20.91
N GLY A 438 24.48 24.45 -20.87
CA GLY A 438 24.97 25.31 -19.81
C GLY A 438 24.35 26.72 -19.83
N LEU A 439 23.09 26.87 -19.41
CA LEU A 439 22.63 28.12 -18.80
C LEU A 439 23.11 28.13 -17.36
N ARG A 440 24.36 28.56 -17.18
CA ARG A 440 24.96 28.80 -15.87
C ARG A 440 24.20 29.94 -15.18
N SER A 441 23.28 29.61 -14.29
CA SER A 441 22.83 30.55 -13.26
C SER A 441 24.04 30.93 -12.41
N ARG A 442 24.46 32.19 -12.56
CA ARG A 442 25.64 32.80 -11.95
C ARG A 442 25.46 32.82 -10.43
N GLY A 443 25.97 31.81 -9.70
CA GLY A 443 26.00 31.85 -8.23
C GLY A 443 26.03 30.51 -7.49
N GLN A 444 25.52 29.42 -8.07
CA GLN A 444 25.54 28.11 -7.38
C GLN A 444 26.74 27.27 -7.84
N LYS A 445 27.76 27.18 -6.98
CA LYS A 445 28.80 26.13 -7.09
C LYS A 445 28.19 24.79 -6.68
N ARG A 446 27.41 24.13 -7.55
CA ARG A 446 27.14 22.69 -7.37
C ARG A 446 28.48 21.96 -7.49
N LYS A 447 28.84 21.20 -6.46
CA LYS A 447 30.05 20.36 -6.44
C LYS A 447 29.93 19.40 -7.62
N ARG A 448 30.99 19.23 -8.44
CA ARG A 448 30.99 18.21 -9.50
C ARG A 448 30.76 16.86 -8.86
N ARG A 449 29.69 16.16 -9.27
CA ARG A 449 29.39 14.79 -8.85
C ARG A 449 29.88 13.86 -9.95
N GLU A 450 30.66 12.86 -9.54
CA GLU A 450 31.12 11.80 -10.43
C GLU A 450 31.27 10.53 -9.60
N GLY A 451 30.69 9.44 -10.08
CA GLY A 451 30.75 8.14 -9.40
C GLY A 451 29.37 7.60 -9.05
N ILE A 452 29.37 6.60 -8.17
CA ILE A 452 28.18 5.88 -7.76
C ILE A 452 27.64 6.48 -6.45
N TYR A 453 26.33 6.61 -6.39
CA TYR A 453 25.60 7.13 -5.24
C TYR A 453 24.41 6.24 -4.91
N VAL A 454 23.96 6.31 -3.66
CA VAL A 454 22.71 5.70 -3.20
C VAL A 454 21.83 6.79 -2.62
N ARG A 455 20.52 6.70 -2.87
CA ARG A 455 19.49 7.45 -2.13
C ARG A 455 18.33 6.55 -1.74
N ILE A 456 17.60 6.96 -0.71
CA ILE A 456 16.44 6.25 -0.20
C ILE A 456 15.22 7.16 -0.27
N LEU A 457 14.11 6.64 -0.79
CA LEU A 457 12.80 7.25 -0.71
C LEU A 457 11.87 6.37 0.12
N VAL A 458 11.10 6.96 1.03
CA VAL A 458 10.06 6.25 1.79
C VAL A 458 8.74 6.97 1.54
N ASN A 459 7.78 6.27 0.93
CA ASN A 459 6.49 6.83 0.53
C ASN A 459 6.62 8.13 -0.30
N ASP A 460 7.57 8.11 -1.24
CA ASP A 460 8.00 9.24 -2.09
C ASP A 460 8.73 10.39 -1.37
N ILE A 461 8.96 10.29 -0.05
CA ILE A 461 9.77 11.25 0.71
C ILE A 461 11.25 10.89 0.56
N LEU A 462 12.02 11.78 -0.03
CA LEU A 462 13.48 11.68 -0.10
C LEU A 462 14.09 11.72 1.30
N GLN A 463 14.83 10.68 1.66
CA GLN A 463 15.52 10.60 2.94
C GLN A 463 16.87 11.33 2.87
N PRO A 464 17.22 12.14 3.88
CA PRO A 464 18.40 13.01 3.83
C PRO A 464 19.73 12.26 4.02
N LEU A 465 19.72 11.06 4.59
CA LEU A 465 20.90 10.20 4.81
C LEU A 465 22.10 10.95 5.43
N GLN A 466 21.84 11.77 6.45
CA GLN A 466 22.85 12.65 7.06
C GLN A 466 24.05 11.86 7.63
N PHE A 467 23.84 10.61 8.04
CA PHE A 467 24.88 9.73 8.58
C PHE A 467 26.01 9.43 7.58
N CYS A 468 25.76 9.54 6.27
CA CYS A 468 26.76 9.40 5.22
C CYS A 468 27.06 10.70 4.48
N GLY A 469 26.64 11.84 5.03
CA GLY A 469 26.87 13.16 4.44
C GLY A 469 26.03 13.42 3.18
N GLY A 470 24.81 12.86 3.13
CA GLY A 470 23.87 13.05 2.03
C GLY A 470 23.72 14.52 1.62
N ASP A 471 23.73 14.77 0.31
CA ASP A 471 23.60 16.12 -0.22
C ASP A 471 22.13 16.56 -0.37
N GLN A 472 21.88 17.71 -0.99
CA GLN A 472 20.53 18.25 -1.17
C GLN A 472 19.59 17.36 -2.01
N ASP A 473 20.14 16.43 -2.80
CA ASP A 473 19.38 15.44 -3.57
C ASP A 473 19.35 14.08 -2.84
N GLY A 474 19.74 14.05 -1.56
CA GLY A 474 19.74 12.87 -0.70
C GLY A 474 20.76 11.81 -1.09
N LEU A 475 21.75 12.18 -1.92
CA LEU A 475 22.74 11.26 -2.46
C LEU A 475 23.88 11.04 -1.46
N CYS A 476 24.10 9.78 -1.09
CA CYS A 476 25.29 9.34 -0.37
C CYS A 476 26.24 8.61 -1.32
N SER A 477 27.53 8.94 -1.25
CA SER A 477 28.55 8.29 -2.07
C SER A 477 28.63 6.81 -1.73
N ASP A 478 28.68 5.96 -2.76
CA ASP A 478 28.85 4.51 -2.67
C ASP A 478 30.29 4.11 -2.29
N THR A 479 31.01 4.97 -1.56
CA THR A 479 32.20 4.54 -0.82
C THR A 479 31.72 3.77 0.41
N LEU A 480 31.00 2.67 0.20
CA LEU A 480 30.63 1.69 1.23
C LEU A 480 31.86 0.96 1.78
N ASP A 481 33.05 1.21 1.22
CA ASP A 481 34.37 0.84 1.76
C ASP A 481 35.01 1.94 2.66
N ALA A 482 34.35 3.07 2.91
CA ALA A 482 34.87 4.10 3.82
C ALA A 482 34.61 3.68 5.29
N PRO A 483 35.65 3.61 6.16
CA PRO A 483 35.44 3.31 7.57
C PRO A 483 34.54 4.40 8.17
N SER A 484 33.50 3.95 8.88
CA SER A 484 32.65 4.80 9.69
C SER A 484 33.50 5.79 10.48
N GLN A 485 33.23 7.10 10.30
CA GLN A 485 33.76 8.08 11.24
C GLN A 485 33.25 7.72 12.64
N PRO A 486 34.07 7.89 13.69
CA PRO A 486 33.80 7.29 14.99
C PRO A 486 32.51 7.88 15.58
N SER A 487 31.45 7.08 15.56
CA SER A 487 30.28 7.33 16.40
C SER A 487 30.73 7.25 17.85
N HIS A 488 30.15 8.12 18.67
CA HIS A 488 30.42 8.23 20.10
C HIS A 488 30.53 6.86 20.76
N LYS A 489 31.65 6.63 21.47
CA LYS A 489 31.90 5.45 22.31
C LYS A 489 30.63 5.07 23.07
N VAL A 490 29.98 3.99 22.65
CA VAL A 490 29.11 3.20 23.51
C VAL A 490 30.00 2.72 24.65
N ARG A 491 29.84 3.32 25.84
CA ARG A 491 30.48 2.82 27.06
C ARG A 491 29.80 1.50 27.40
N THR A 492 30.36 0.39 26.94
CA THR A 492 30.11 -0.93 27.53
C THR A 492 30.76 -0.94 28.91
N ALA A 493 29.96 -0.69 29.94
CA ALA A 493 30.33 -1.02 31.31
C ALA A 493 29.96 -2.49 31.54
N VAL A 494 30.91 -3.38 31.26
CA VAL A 494 30.87 -4.75 31.79
C VAL A 494 31.51 -4.71 33.18
N PRO A 495 30.82 -5.06 34.27
CA PRO A 495 31.51 -5.34 35.53
C PRO A 495 32.19 -6.71 35.40
N ALA A 496 33.52 -6.69 35.45
CA ALA A 496 34.32 -7.88 35.61
C ALA A 496 34.21 -8.43 37.04
N SER A 497 34.55 -9.72 37.14
CA SER A 497 34.91 -10.52 38.32
C SER A 497 33.77 -11.09 39.17
N LEU A 498 33.64 -12.41 39.11
CA LEU A 498 33.84 -13.26 40.28
C LEU A 498 34.53 -14.55 39.81
N GLU A 499 35.81 -14.64 40.17
CA GLU A 499 36.67 -15.80 39.99
C GLU A 499 36.21 -16.97 40.86
N SER A 500 36.54 -18.17 40.37
CA SER A 500 36.46 -19.45 41.06
C SER A 500 37.33 -19.50 42.31
N GLU A 501 36.81 -20.07 43.40
CA GLU A 501 37.63 -20.79 44.38
C GLU A 501 37.02 -22.16 44.72
N ASN A 502 37.83 -23.19 44.52
CA ASN A 502 37.66 -24.53 45.04
C ASN A 502 37.85 -24.53 46.57
N GLY A 503 36.96 -25.18 47.31
CA GLY A 503 37.10 -25.35 48.76
C GLY A 503 36.28 -26.54 49.28
N SER A 504 36.98 -27.63 49.53
CA SER A 504 36.56 -28.89 50.16
C SER A 504 35.90 -28.74 51.55
N GLY A 505 34.98 -29.64 51.89
CA GLY A 505 34.86 -30.17 53.26
C GLY A 505 33.48 -30.31 53.88
N ALA A 506 32.97 -31.54 53.87
CA ALA A 506 32.26 -32.25 54.96
C ALA A 506 30.95 -31.71 55.57
N GLY A 507 29.89 -32.52 55.43
CA GLY A 507 29.21 -33.10 56.60
C GLY A 507 27.71 -32.84 56.79
N SER A 508 26.91 -33.91 56.57
CA SER A 508 25.66 -34.28 57.28
C SER A 508 24.46 -33.32 57.19
N SER A 509 23.19 -33.66 56.99
CA SER A 509 22.28 -34.84 56.94
C SER A 509 20.91 -34.20 56.58
N ASP A 510 19.93 -34.76 55.88
CA ASP A 510 19.19 -35.99 56.16
C ASP A 510 18.08 -36.19 55.07
N HIS A 511 17.73 -37.46 54.84
CA HIS A 511 16.52 -38.10 54.23
C HIS A 511 15.50 -37.29 53.38
N THR A 512 14.89 -37.79 52.29
CA THR A 512 14.35 -39.13 51.98
C THR A 512 13.90 -39.24 50.49
N GLU A 513 14.01 -40.45 49.90
CA GLU A 513 13.20 -41.10 48.81
C GLU A 513 12.56 -40.26 47.66
N ARG A 514 12.55 -40.66 46.37
CA ARG A 514 12.43 -42.00 45.77
C ARG A 514 12.74 -41.97 44.27
N LYS A 515 13.23 -43.10 43.77
CA LYS A 515 13.74 -43.39 42.41
C LYS A 515 12.64 -43.72 41.38
N LYS A 516 13.00 -43.40 40.12
CA LYS A 516 12.74 -44.11 38.84
C LYS A 516 11.30 -44.15 38.29
N LEU A 517 11.15 -43.69 37.04
CA LEU A 517 10.99 -44.60 35.89
C LEU A 517 11.37 -43.88 34.58
N ILE A 518 12.23 -44.52 33.79
CA ILE A 518 12.51 -44.23 32.38
C ILE A 518 11.70 -45.27 31.59
N GLN A 519 10.93 -44.82 30.59
CA GLN A 519 10.40 -45.69 29.55
C GLN A 519 10.45 -45.00 28.19
N ASP A 520 11.09 -45.74 27.29
CA ASP A 520 11.26 -45.61 25.85
C ASP A 520 9.91 -45.59 25.09
N PRO A 521 9.72 -44.76 24.05
CA PRO A 521 8.66 -44.96 23.08
C PRO A 521 9.23 -45.23 21.68
N SER A 522 9.43 -46.51 21.36
CA SER A 522 9.33 -47.01 19.99
C SER A 522 7.87 -47.39 19.68
N ALA A 523 7.41 -47.00 18.48
CA ALA A 523 6.18 -47.40 17.78
C ALA A 523 4.89 -46.60 18.05
N VAL A 524 4.65 -45.56 17.23
CA VAL A 524 3.31 -45.22 16.72
C VAL A 524 3.42 -44.72 15.27
N SER A 525 2.56 -45.28 14.42
CA SER A 525 2.43 -45.12 12.96
C SER A 525 2.05 -43.70 12.50
N PRO A 526 2.41 -43.30 11.26
CA PRO A 526 2.09 -41.98 10.71
C PRO A 526 0.58 -41.84 10.36
N PRO A 527 0.00 -40.65 10.50
CA PRO A 527 -1.38 -40.38 10.08
C PRO A 527 -1.48 -40.37 8.55
N LYS A 528 -2.60 -40.93 8.07
CA LYS A 528 -2.93 -41.15 6.65
C LYS A 528 -3.15 -39.82 5.93
N THR A 529 -2.43 -39.64 4.82
CA THR A 529 -2.69 -38.64 3.77
C THR A 529 -4.09 -38.83 3.17
N PRO A 530 -4.90 -37.76 2.98
CA PRO A 530 -6.10 -37.86 2.16
C PRO A 530 -5.72 -37.99 0.68
N LYS A 531 -6.18 -39.07 0.06
CA LYS A 531 -6.09 -39.31 -1.38
C LYS A 531 -7.05 -38.37 -2.11
N TYR A 532 -6.53 -37.49 -2.96
CA TYR A 532 -7.31 -36.87 -4.02
C TYR A 532 -7.60 -37.92 -5.09
N MET A 533 -8.88 -38.28 -5.27
CA MET A 533 -9.36 -38.96 -6.48
C MET A 533 -9.76 -37.89 -7.50
N PRO A 534 -9.41 -38.05 -8.79
CA PRO A 534 -9.87 -37.18 -9.85
C PRO A 534 -11.34 -37.49 -10.14
N MET A 535 -12.22 -36.53 -9.93
CA MET A 535 -13.62 -36.62 -10.37
C MET A 535 -13.65 -36.32 -11.87
N VAL A 536 -13.70 -37.37 -12.68
CA VAL A 536 -14.00 -37.29 -14.12
C VAL A 536 -15.48 -36.96 -14.25
N ILE A 537 -15.79 -35.70 -14.56
CA ILE A 537 -17.13 -35.32 -15.03
C ILE A 537 -17.10 -35.36 -16.55
N SER A 538 -17.67 -36.43 -17.10
CA SER A 538 -18.06 -36.51 -18.50
C SER A 538 -19.27 -35.62 -18.72
N GLN A 539 -19.11 -34.52 -19.46
CA GLN A 539 -20.23 -33.82 -20.08
C GLN A 539 -19.99 -33.71 -21.58
N THR A 540 -20.80 -34.50 -22.29
CA THR A 540 -21.00 -34.49 -23.73
C THR A 540 -21.57 -33.14 -24.15
N ILE A 541 -20.79 -32.32 -24.85
CA ILE A 541 -21.31 -31.14 -25.56
C ILE A 541 -21.65 -31.57 -26.99
N THR A 542 -22.94 -31.59 -27.29
CA THR A 542 -23.48 -31.73 -28.65
C THR A 542 -23.14 -30.49 -29.47
N LEU A 543 -22.22 -30.64 -30.44
CA LEU A 543 -21.94 -29.65 -31.47
C LEU A 543 -23.17 -29.50 -32.37
N SER A 544 -23.81 -28.34 -32.33
CA SER A 544 -24.80 -27.92 -33.33
C SER A 544 -24.07 -27.01 -34.32
N ILE A 545 -23.83 -27.54 -35.52
CA ILE A 545 -23.26 -26.81 -36.67
C ILE A 545 -24.40 -26.10 -37.41
N LEU A 546 -24.19 -24.84 -37.82
CA LEU A 546 -24.55 -24.17 -39.10
C LEU A 546 -24.68 -22.64 -38.89
N PRO A 547 -24.52 -21.79 -39.93
CA PRO A 547 -23.52 -21.79 -41.01
C PRO A 547 -22.74 -20.44 -41.07
N THR A 548 -21.58 -20.47 -41.72
CA THR A 548 -20.74 -19.31 -42.04
C THR A 548 -21.37 -18.44 -43.14
N LEU A 549 -21.34 -17.11 -42.94
CA LEU A 549 -21.42 -16.11 -44.02
C LEU A 549 -20.37 -15.00 -43.78
N PRO A 550 -19.78 -14.42 -44.83
CA PRO A 550 -18.56 -13.61 -44.71
C PRO A 550 -18.86 -12.12 -44.84
N TRP A 551 -18.57 -11.31 -43.82
CA TRP A 551 -18.63 -9.84 -43.94
C TRP A 551 -17.26 -9.20 -43.71
N SER A 552 -16.75 -8.62 -44.79
CA SER A 552 -15.71 -7.60 -44.82
C SER A 552 -16.27 -6.27 -44.32
N PHE A 553 -15.58 -5.61 -43.39
CA PHE A 553 -15.84 -4.22 -43.04
C PHE A 553 -14.69 -3.34 -43.54
N ASN A 554 -15.02 -2.45 -44.48
CA ASN A 554 -14.23 -1.28 -44.84
C ASN A 554 -14.31 -0.27 -43.69
N TYR A 555 -13.15 0.22 -43.25
CA TYR A 555 -13.03 1.36 -42.34
C TYR A 555 -13.53 2.65 -43.01
N SER A 556 -14.35 3.43 -42.30
CA SER A 556 -14.55 4.86 -42.53
C SER A 556 -14.18 5.60 -41.24
N PRO A 557 -13.54 6.78 -41.31
CA PRO A 557 -13.11 7.51 -40.12
C PRO A 557 -14.29 8.16 -39.38
N PRO A 558 -14.17 8.42 -38.05
CA PRO A 558 -15.23 9.06 -37.26
C PRO A 558 -15.38 10.55 -37.59
N PRO A 559 -16.55 11.16 -37.29
CA PRO A 559 -16.78 12.59 -37.54
C PRO A 559 -16.10 13.48 -36.50
N VAL A 560 -15.48 14.56 -36.97
CA VAL A 560 -14.90 15.64 -36.15
C VAL A 560 -16.02 16.60 -35.71
N ILE A 561 -16.13 16.89 -34.42
CA ILE A 561 -17.08 17.87 -33.86
C ILE A 561 -16.28 19.11 -33.39
N HIS A 562 -16.61 20.29 -33.92
CA HIS A 562 -16.03 21.56 -33.48
C HIS A 562 -16.79 22.12 -32.26
N ILE A 563 -16.08 22.37 -31.15
CA ILE A 563 -16.61 23.05 -29.96
C ILE A 563 -16.38 24.57 -30.15
N SER A 564 -17.45 25.37 -30.04
CA SER A 564 -17.37 26.83 -30.14
C SER A 564 -16.84 27.48 -28.86
N SER A 565 -16.17 28.63 -29.00
CA SER A 565 -15.37 29.37 -27.99
C SER A 565 -16.02 29.69 -26.64
N ASN A 566 -17.33 29.52 -26.46
CA ASN A 566 -18.02 29.82 -25.19
C ASN A 566 -18.14 28.61 -24.23
N GLN A 567 -17.53 27.46 -24.54
CA GLN A 567 -17.46 26.30 -23.64
C GLN A 567 -16.06 26.06 -23.03
N ALA A 568 -15.04 26.83 -23.43
CA ALA A 568 -13.67 26.70 -22.91
C ALA A 568 -13.50 27.26 -21.49
N GLU A 569 -14.25 28.31 -21.11
CA GLU A 569 -14.18 28.93 -19.77
C GLU A 569 -14.64 28.02 -18.62
N ILE A 570 -15.32 26.91 -18.92
CA ILE A 570 -15.80 25.94 -17.91
C ILE A 570 -14.69 24.91 -17.58
N LEU A 571 -13.68 24.74 -18.43
CA LEU A 571 -12.60 23.76 -18.24
C LEU A 571 -11.41 24.31 -17.42
N ASP A 572 -11.20 25.63 -17.40
CA ASP A 572 -10.08 26.27 -16.68
C ASP A 572 -10.29 26.38 -15.16
N ASN A 573 -11.48 26.06 -14.64
CA ASN A 573 -11.81 26.18 -13.21
C ASN A 573 -11.96 24.83 -12.48
N LEU A 574 -11.53 23.71 -13.08
CA LEU A 574 -11.63 22.38 -12.46
C LEU A 574 -10.27 21.91 -11.90
N PRO A 575 -10.19 21.52 -10.61
CA PRO A 575 -8.94 21.09 -10.00
C PRO A 575 -8.77 19.58 -10.19
N HIS A 576 -8.21 19.12 -11.32
CA HIS A 576 -7.38 17.89 -11.43
C HIS A 576 -7.07 17.54 -12.90
N PRO A 577 -5.83 17.10 -13.22
CA PRO A 577 -5.44 16.67 -14.58
C PRO A 577 -5.99 15.29 -15.01
N ASP A 578 -6.63 14.54 -14.11
CA ASP A 578 -7.04 13.14 -14.37
C ASP A 578 -8.27 12.99 -15.29
N LEU A 579 -9.00 14.07 -15.58
CA LEU A 579 -10.13 14.04 -16.52
C LEU A 579 -9.70 13.98 -18.00
N TRP A 580 -8.49 14.47 -18.33
CA TRP A 580 -7.96 14.41 -19.69
C TRP A 580 -7.73 12.97 -20.16
N PHE A 581 -7.37 12.07 -19.22
CA PHE A 581 -7.13 10.65 -19.50
C PHE A 581 -8.41 9.86 -19.79
N ILE A 582 -9.55 10.27 -19.21
CA ILE A 582 -10.84 9.62 -19.44
C ILE A 582 -11.32 9.87 -20.88
N LEU A 583 -11.01 11.03 -21.46
CA LEU A 583 -11.40 11.38 -22.83
C LEU A 583 -10.52 10.72 -23.89
N ALA A 584 -9.21 10.59 -23.64
CA ALA A 584 -8.29 9.90 -24.54
C ALA A 584 -8.55 8.38 -24.60
N GLY A 585 -8.96 7.76 -23.49
CA GLY A 585 -9.33 6.34 -23.43
C GLY A 585 -10.60 5.97 -24.22
N LEU A 586 -11.41 6.96 -24.62
CA LEU A 586 -12.63 6.78 -25.41
C LEU A 586 -12.43 7.05 -26.91
N GLY A 587 -11.19 7.30 -27.36
CA GLY A 587 -10.87 7.46 -28.79
C GLY A 587 -11.17 8.85 -29.37
N PHE A 588 -11.20 9.90 -28.55
CA PHE A 588 -11.35 11.29 -29.02
C PHE A 588 -9.97 11.95 -29.22
N GLU A 589 -9.72 12.49 -30.41
CA GLU A 589 -8.59 13.40 -30.68
C GLU A 589 -8.96 14.80 -30.15
N VAL A 590 -8.12 15.35 -29.25
CA VAL A 590 -8.26 16.71 -28.74
C VAL A 590 -6.98 17.47 -29.07
N ASP A 591 -7.03 18.37 -30.04
CA ASP A 591 -5.94 19.30 -30.30
C ASP A 591 -5.83 20.29 -29.13
N LYS A 592 -4.62 20.38 -28.54
CA LYS A 592 -4.29 21.44 -27.59
C LYS A 592 -4.29 22.78 -28.33
N PRO A 593 -5.09 23.78 -27.93
CA PRO A 593 -4.85 25.13 -28.40
C PRO A 593 -3.53 25.62 -27.83
N ALA A 594 -2.68 26.19 -28.69
CA ALA A 594 -1.47 26.88 -28.29
C ALA A 594 -1.82 27.93 -27.22
N SER A 595 -1.13 27.90 -26.08
CA SER A 595 -1.29 28.91 -25.06
C SER A 595 -0.76 30.25 -25.57
N GLU A 596 -1.52 31.30 -25.31
CA GLU A 596 -1.27 32.72 -25.64
C GLU A 596 -0.08 33.33 -24.86
N SER A 597 1.03 32.61 -24.74
CA SER A 597 2.31 33.10 -24.20
C SER A 597 3.44 33.16 -25.24
N ASP A 598 3.20 32.70 -26.47
CA ASP A 598 4.18 32.73 -27.57
C ASP A 598 4.00 33.92 -28.54
N LEU A 599 3.27 34.96 -28.14
CA LEU A 599 3.01 36.14 -28.97
C LEU A 599 3.25 37.48 -28.28
N TYR A 600 4.22 37.62 -27.37
CA TYR A 600 4.87 38.92 -27.13
C TYR A 600 6.31 38.73 -26.66
N GLY A 601 7.24 38.89 -27.61
CA GLY A 601 8.66 39.08 -27.32
C GLY A 601 8.99 40.55 -27.06
N SER A 602 9.74 40.78 -25.99
CA SER A 602 10.77 41.84 -25.87
C SER A 602 11.71 41.50 -24.74
#